data_AF-A0A950QQV2-F1
#
_entry.id   AF-A0A950QQV2-F1
#
_cell.length_a   1.000
_cell.length_b   1.000
_cell.length_c   1.000
_cell.angle_alpha   90.00
_cell.angle_beta   90.00
_cell.angle_gamma   90.00
#
_symmetry.space_group_name_H-M   'P 1'
#
loop_
_entity.id
_entity.type
_entity.pdbx_description
1 polymer ?
#
loop_
_entity_poly.entity_id
_entity_poly.type
_entity_poly.pdbx_seq_one_letter_code
_entity_poly.pdbx_strand_id
1 'polypeptide(L)' 'MRTTLDIPDNLYRELKSRAAHEGRSVKEIVLRLVEGHLRPRPKYTKPIQAPTIRTNRPGTLNIDNAKIYELIDFP' A
#
# COMPACT_ATOMS: atom_id res chain seq x y z
N MET A 1 -0.01 3.06 -28.11
CA MET A 1 -1.22 3.52 -28.81
C MET A 1 -1.49 4.98 -28.48
N ARG A 2 -2.00 5.78 -29.41
CA ARG A 2 -2.45 7.16 -29.15
C ARG A 2 -3.96 7.13 -28.90
N THR A 3 -4.39 7.72 -27.79
CA THR A 3 -5.80 7.80 -27.39
C THR A 3 -6.17 9.27 -27.18
N THR A 4 -7.29 9.70 -27.73
CA THR A 4 -7.87 11.01 -27.48
C THR A 4 -8.88 10.88 -26.34
N LEU A 5 -8.78 11.73 -25.32
CA LEU A 5 -9.67 11.75 -24.17
C LEU A 5 -10.46 13.06 -24.20
N ASP A 6 -11.77 12.96 -24.02
CA ASP A 6 -12.62 14.14 -23.81
C ASP A 6 -12.56 14.52 -22.33
N ILE A 7 -12.08 15.72 -22.02
CA ILE A 7 -11.90 16.22 -20.66
C ILE A 7 -12.55 17.60 -20.61
N PRO A 8 -13.53 17.82 -19.71
CA PRO A 8 -14.12 19.14 -19.51
C PRO A 8 -13.08 20.22 -19.23
N ASP A 9 -13.31 21.42 -19.76
CA ASP A 9 -12.32 22.49 -19.79
C ASP A 9 -11.85 22.91 -18.39
N ASN A 10 -12.77 22.96 -17.42
CA ASN A 10 -12.48 23.23 -16.02
C ASN A 10 -11.50 22.19 -15.43
N LEU A 11 -11.74 20.91 -15.67
CA LEU A 11 -10.91 19.81 -15.20
C LEU A 11 -9.54 19.82 -15.88
N TYR A 12 -9.49 20.12 -17.17
CA TYR A 12 -8.22 20.23 -17.89
C TYR A 12 -7.36 21.39 -17.37
N ARG A 13 -7.98 22.52 -16.99
CA ARG A 13 -7.26 23.65 -16.36
C ARG A 13 -6.62 23.26 -15.03
N GLU A 14 -7.35 22.57 -14.16
CA GLU A 14 -6.80 22.07 -12.90
C GLU A 14 -5.64 21.08 -13.14
N LEU A 15 -5.83 20.16 -14.08
CA LEU A 15 -4.81 19.18 -14.47
C LEU A 15 -3.53 19.87 -14.98
N LYS A 16 -3.67 20.93 -15.78
CA LYS A 16 -2.54 21.71 -16.29
C LYS A 16 -1.82 22.48 -15.19
N SER A 17 -2.56 23.09 -14.26
CA SER A 17 -1.99 23.75 -13.09
C SER A 17 -1.19 22.78 -12.23
N ARG A 18 -1.72 21.58 -12.00
CA ARG A 18 -1.01 20.52 -11.27
C ARG A 18 0.24 20.06 -12.01
N ALA A 19 0.17 19.89 -13.32
CA ALA A 19 1.30 19.54 -14.15
C ALA A 19 2.44 20.56 -14.04
N ALA A 20 2.11 21.86 -14.12
CA ALA A 20 3.07 22.94 -13.93
C ALA A 20 3.70 22.91 -12.52
N HIS A 21 2.87 22.70 -11.49
CA HIS A 21 3.35 22.63 -10.10
C HIS A 21 4.29 21.43 -9.86
N GLU A 22 3.99 20.27 -10.43
CA GLU A 22 4.83 19.06 -10.31
C GLU A 22 6.04 19.06 -11.27
N GLY A 23 6.18 20.06 -12.15
CA GLY A 23 7.22 20.08 -13.18
C GLY A 23 7.08 18.95 -14.21
N ARG A 24 5.85 18.53 -14.50
CA ARG A 24 5.52 17.40 -15.38
C ARG A 24 4.59 17.81 -16.51
N SER A 25 4.49 16.99 -17.53
CA SER A 25 3.48 17.12 -18.56
C SER A 25 2.12 16.57 -18.11
N VAL A 26 1.05 17.09 -18.69
CA VAL A 26 -0.31 16.56 -18.48
C VAL A 26 -0.39 15.07 -18.84
N LYS A 27 0.29 14.66 -19.92
CA LYS A 27 0.37 13.27 -20.35
C LYS A 27 0.93 12.35 -19.25
N GLU A 28 1.99 12.75 -18.57
CA GLU A 28 2.60 11.96 -17.50
C GLU A 28 1.68 11.80 -16.30
N ILE A 29 0.94 12.86 -15.94
CA ILE A 29 -0.06 12.78 -14.87
C ILE A 29 -1.16 11.79 -15.24
N VAL A 30 -1.74 11.92 -16.44
CA VAL A 30 -2.79 11.02 -16.92
C VAL A 30 -2.31 9.57 -16.93
N LEU A 31 -1.12 9.30 -17.47
CA LEU A 31 -0.55 7.95 -17.49
C LEU A 31 -0.39 7.38 -16.08
N ARG A 32 0.17 8.15 -15.14
CA ARG A 32 0.32 7.70 -13.74
C ARG A 32 -1.01 7.37 -13.10
N LEU A 33 -2.03 8.20 -13.32
CA LEU A 33 -3.37 7.97 -12.76
C LEU A 33 -3.97 6.68 -13.32
N VAL A 34 -3.88 6.47 -14.64
CA VAL A 34 -4.37 5.23 -15.28
C VAL A 34 -3.62 4.01 -14.76
N GLU A 35 -2.29 4.06 -14.67
CA GLU A 35 -1.50 2.97 -14.11
C GLU A 35 -1.86 2.67 -12.66
N GLY A 36 -2.05 3.70 -11.83
CA GLY A 36 -2.45 3.55 -10.43
C GLY A 36 -3.86 3.00 -10.25
N HIS A 37 -4.76 3.25 -11.20
CA HIS A 37 -6.10 2.69 -11.22
C HIS A 37 -6.13 1.22 -11.67
N LEU A 38 -5.27 0.84 -12.63
CA LEU A 38 -5.22 -0.53 -13.16
C LEU A 38 -4.41 -1.48 -12.27
N ARG A 39 -3.41 -0.98 -11.55
CA ARG A 39 -2.60 -1.82 -10.66
C ARG A 39 -3.33 -2.02 -9.33
N PRO A 40 -3.50 -3.26 -8.85
CA PRO A 40 -4.09 -3.51 -7.55
C PRO A 40 -3.23 -2.83 -6.48
N ARG A 41 -3.81 -1.86 -5.77
CA ARG A 41 -3.16 -1.27 -4.60
C ARG A 41 -2.95 -2.39 -3.59
N PRO A 42 -1.73 -2.64 -3.09
CA PRO A 42 -1.55 -3.59 -1.99
C PRO A 42 -2.49 -3.12 -0.87
N LYS A 43 -3.38 -4.02 -0.41
CA LYS A 43 -4.21 -3.73 0.75
C LYS A 43 -3.25 -3.30 1.85
N TYR A 44 -3.38 -2.07 2.31
CA TYR A 44 -2.59 -1.55 3.41
C TYR A 44 -2.97 -2.41 4.63
N THR A 45 -2.20 -3.45 4.88
CA THR A 45 -2.31 -4.21 6.12
C THR A 45 -1.83 -3.25 7.19
N LYS A 46 -2.73 -2.84 8.08
CA LYS A 46 -2.31 -2.11 9.29
C LYS A 46 -1.18 -2.94 9.89
N PRO A 47 0.01 -2.36 10.15
CA PRO A 47 1.05 -3.11 10.82
C PRO A 47 0.44 -3.58 12.14
N ILE A 48 0.41 -4.89 12.33
CA ILE A 48 0.08 -5.47 13.62
C ILE A 48 1.14 -4.93 14.57
N GLN A 49 0.77 -4.01 15.45
CA GLN A 49 1.58 -3.69 16.62
C GLN A 49 1.49 -4.91 17.53
N ALA A 50 2.28 -5.94 17.22
CA ALA A 50 2.51 -7.01 18.17
C ALA A 50 3.14 -6.36 19.41
N PRO A 51 2.74 -6.74 20.63
CA PRO A 51 3.43 -6.26 21.82
C PRO A 51 4.92 -6.58 21.65
N THR A 52 5.77 -5.55 21.65
CA THR A 52 7.21 -5.67 21.62
C THR A 52 7.68 -6.17 23.00
N ILE A 53 7.42 -7.44 23.30
CA ILE A 53 8.09 -8.11 24.40
C ILE A 53 9.58 -8.10 24.04
N ARG A 54 10.41 -7.46 24.87
CA ARG A 54 11.87 -7.51 24.71
C ARG A 54 12.33 -8.94 24.98
N THR A 55 12.35 -9.76 23.94
CA THR A 55 12.86 -11.12 24.00
C THR A 55 14.27 -11.19 23.41
N ASN A 56 15.14 -11.95 24.06
CA ASN A 56 16.48 -12.25 23.55
C ASN A 56 16.43 -13.28 22.40
N ARG A 57 15.26 -13.87 22.15
CA ARG A 57 14.99 -14.82 21.06
C ARG A 57 13.70 -14.43 20.33
N PRO A 58 13.74 -13.41 19.46
CA PRO A 58 12.59 -13.07 18.62
C PRO A 58 12.38 -14.16 17.55
N GLY A 59 11.14 -14.61 17.37
CA GLY A 59 10.79 -15.64 16.39
C GLY A 59 9.33 -16.06 16.48
N THR A 60 8.82 -16.65 15.40
CA THR A 60 7.49 -17.26 15.37
C THR A 60 7.57 -18.65 15.98
N LEU A 61 6.82 -18.90 17.06
CA LEU A 61 6.72 -20.23 17.64
C LEU A 61 5.61 -21.01 16.93
N ASN A 62 5.96 -22.08 16.22
CA ASN A 62 4.99 -22.95 15.56
C ASN A 62 4.48 -24.00 16.56
N ILE A 63 3.47 -23.61 17.35
CA ILE A 63 2.87 -24.44 18.41
C ILE A 63 1.60 -25.11 17.86
N ASP A 64 1.48 -26.42 18.06
CA ASP A 64 0.23 -27.17 17.94
C ASP A 64 -0.35 -27.42 19.34
N ASN A 65 -1.64 -27.79 19.46
CA ASN A 65 -2.29 -27.95 20.76
C ASN A 65 -1.58 -28.95 21.70
N ALA A 66 -0.88 -29.94 21.15
CA ALA A 66 -0.13 -30.92 21.93
C ALA A 66 1.12 -30.32 22.59
N LYS A 67 1.88 -29.51 21.85
CA LYS A 67 3.10 -28.83 22.34
C LYS A 67 2.85 -27.78 23.41
N ILE A 68 1.62 -27.29 23.55
CA ILE A 68 1.30 -26.30 24.60
C ILE A 68 1.60 -26.88 25.99
N TYR A 69 1.25 -28.14 26.23
CA TYR A 69 1.43 -28.80 27.53
C TYR A 69 2.89 -29.07 27.88
N GLU A 70 3.81 -29.04 26.90
CA GLU A 70 5.25 -29.18 27.13
C GLU A 70 5.92 -27.85 27.48
N LEU A 71 5.25 -26.72 27.19
CA LEU A 71 5.80 -25.38 27.32
C LEU A 71 5.36 -24.65 28.59
N ILE A 72 4.35 -25.17 29.29
CA ILE A 72 3.85 -24.60 30.54
C ILE A 72 3.95 -25.64 31.63
N ASP A 73 4.71 -25.33 32.69
CA ASP A 73 4.69 -26.10 33.92
C ASP A 73 3.38 -25.80 34.64
N PHE A 74 2.47 -26.77 34.68
CA PHE A 74 1.33 -26.68 35.59
C PHE A 74 1.76 -27.08 37.01
N PRO A 75 1.27 -26.39 38.06
CA PRO A 75 1.34 -26.91 39.43
C PRO A 75 0.47 -28.16 39.61
#